data_AF-A0A537I452-F1
#
_entry.id   AF-A0A537I452-F1
#
_cell.length_a   1.000
_cell.length_b   1.000
_cell.length_c   1.000
_cell.angle_alpha   90.00
_cell.angle_beta   90.00
_cell.angle_gamma   90.00
#
_symmetry.space_group_name_H-M   'P 1'
#
loop_
_entity.id
_entity.type
_entity.pdbx_description
1 polymer ?
#
loop_
_entity_poly.entity_id
_entity_poly.type
_entity_poly.pdbx_seq_one_letter_code
_entity_poly.pdbx_strand_id
1 'polypeptide(L)'
;MKKRLIIAAMACSMMFYLLSSCYKNKVDIQQIPRVSFRAEVIPIVTAGACGCHNNCTTGQVRFSCKDTIYYDAISSRALSHFGPWVNGGSHPGGGNIDFNPNEKAIIREWVAQGQPFDDGAGCTVPTVVTYTKDIVPIYNTTCKGGACHGGIAPVLDYNKLVSNQDKLIAMMNSGGATGHPGGPISLSTCVTNTFIAWINQGMPK
;
A
#
# COMPACT_ATOMS: atom_id res chain seq x y z
N MET A 1 10.39 8.76 58.78
CA MET A 1 11.43 8.74 57.72
C MET A 1 11.35 7.53 56.79
N LYS A 2 11.26 6.29 57.30
CA LYS A 2 11.28 5.05 56.50
C LYS A 2 10.21 4.95 55.39
N LYS A 3 8.96 5.36 55.64
CA LYS A 3 7.89 5.31 54.62
C LYS A 3 8.11 6.23 53.41
N ARG A 4 8.68 7.43 53.62
CA ARG A 4 8.95 8.38 52.53
C ARG A 4 10.08 7.90 51.62
N LEU A 5 11.08 7.21 52.19
CA LEU A 5 12.16 6.57 51.43
C LEU A 5 11.65 5.40 50.57
N ILE A 6 10.74 4.58 51.08
CA ILE A 6 10.17 3.44 50.33
C ILE A 6 9.34 3.92 49.14
N ILE A 7 8.50 4.94 49.33
CA ILE A 7 7.65 5.48 48.24
C ILE A 7 8.51 6.11 47.13
N ALA A 8 9.55 6.86 47.50
CA ALA A 8 10.48 7.44 46.53
C ALA A 8 11.22 6.36 45.72
N ALA A 9 11.65 5.28 46.38
CA ALA A 9 12.31 4.16 45.71
C ALA A 9 11.37 3.46 44.71
N MET A 10 10.11 3.19 45.09
CA MET A 10 9.12 2.56 44.20
C MET A 10 8.79 3.43 42.98
N ALA A 11 8.62 4.75 43.18
CA ALA A 11 8.34 5.69 42.09
C ALA A 11 9.50 5.78 41.10
N CYS A 12 10.75 5.83 41.58
CA CYS A 12 11.93 5.78 40.73
C CYS A 12 12.01 4.45 39.95
N SER A 13 11.81 3.30 40.61
CA SER A 13 11.86 2.00 39.95
C SER A 13 10.79 1.88 38.86
N MET A 14 9.55 2.30 39.11
CA MET A 14 8.51 2.31 38.06
C MET A 14 8.87 3.22 36.89
N MET A 15 9.43 4.41 37.16
CA MET A 15 9.86 5.32 36.10
C MET A 15 11.00 4.73 35.26
N PHE A 16 11.98 4.07 35.89
CA PHE A 16 13.05 3.37 35.16
C PHE A 16 12.52 2.18 34.34
N TYR A 17 11.56 1.42 34.86
CA TYR A 17 10.91 0.34 34.10
C TYR A 17 10.13 0.89 32.90
N LEU A 18 9.36 1.96 33.06
CA LEU A 18 8.62 2.61 31.97
C LEU A 18 9.58 3.20 30.92
N LEU A 19 10.66 3.84 31.35
CA LEU A 19 11.67 4.40 30.43
C LEU A 19 12.48 3.30 29.72
N SER A 20 12.78 2.18 30.38
CA SER A 20 13.45 1.02 29.75
C SER A 20 12.55 0.27 28.76
N SER A 21 11.22 0.31 28.95
CA SER A 21 10.26 -0.24 27.99
C SER A 21 10.19 0.62 26.70
N CYS A 22 10.56 1.90 26.79
CA CYS A 22 10.68 2.80 25.64
C CYS A 22 12.11 2.89 25.08
N TYR A 23 13.12 2.37 25.79
CA TYR A 23 14.53 2.54 25.46
C TYR A 23 15.21 1.19 25.21
N LYS A 24 15.56 0.96 23.93
CA LYS A 24 16.34 -0.16 23.35
C LYS A 24 15.58 -1.38 22.88
N ASN A 25 14.89 -1.22 21.74
CA ASN A 25 14.80 -2.33 20.79
C ASN A 25 15.20 -1.92 19.36
N LYS A 26 15.91 -0.79 19.19
CA LYS A 26 16.34 -0.31 17.86
C LYS A 26 17.81 -0.56 17.54
N VAL A 27 18.59 -1.08 18.50
CA VAL A 27 20.06 -1.24 18.36
C VAL A 27 20.47 -2.71 18.17
N ASP A 28 19.62 -3.67 18.54
CA ASP A 28 19.90 -5.12 18.43
C ASP A 28 19.13 -5.80 17.29
N ILE A 29 18.34 -5.06 16.52
CA ILE A 29 17.63 -5.56 15.35
C ILE A 29 18.60 -5.52 14.16
N GLN A 30 19.38 -6.58 13.97
CA GLN A 30 20.30 -6.73 12.83
C GLN A 30 19.56 -6.89 11.49
N GLN A 31 18.28 -7.26 11.53
CA GLN A 31 17.37 -7.28 10.39
C GLN A 31 16.01 -6.76 10.85
N ILE A 32 15.46 -5.75 10.17
CA ILE A 32 14.11 -5.27 10.46
C ILE A 32 13.19 -6.51 10.35
N PRO A 33 12.37 -6.83 11.38
CA PRO A 33 11.36 -7.87 11.26
C PRO A 33 10.53 -7.60 10.02
N ARG A 34 9.93 -8.64 9.43
CA ARG A 34 9.03 -8.51 8.27
C ARG A 34 8.15 -7.27 8.43
N VAL A 35 8.37 -6.27 7.57
CA VAL A 35 7.64 -5.01 7.55
C VAL A 35 6.21 -5.30 7.12
N SER A 36 5.24 -4.96 7.97
CA SER A 36 3.84 -5.02 7.64
C SER A 36 3.45 -3.80 6.82
N PHE A 37 2.70 -4.06 5.75
CA PHE A 37 2.08 -3.00 5.00
C PHE A 37 1.17 -2.14 5.88
N ARG A 38 0.31 -2.78 6.67
CA ARG A 38 -0.71 -2.10 7.48
C ARG A 38 -0.10 -1.35 8.66
N ALA A 39 0.88 -1.94 9.34
CA ALA A 39 1.40 -1.37 10.58
C ALA A 39 2.52 -0.34 10.35
N GLU A 40 3.42 -0.58 9.39
CA GLU A 40 4.57 0.31 9.18
C GLU A 40 4.44 1.19 7.93
N VAL A 41 3.98 0.66 6.79
CA VAL A 41 3.98 1.41 5.52
C VAL A 41 2.83 2.40 5.46
N ILE A 42 1.62 1.98 5.84
CA ILE A 42 0.42 2.81 5.75
C ILE A 42 0.54 4.11 6.56
N PRO A 43 1.00 4.10 7.83
CA PRO A 43 1.20 5.35 8.56
C PRO A 43 2.17 6.31 7.87
N ILE A 44 3.22 5.80 7.21
CA ILE A 44 4.19 6.64 6.50
C ILE A 44 3.55 7.30 5.27
N VAL A 45 2.80 6.53 4.46
CA VAL A 45 2.22 7.01 3.21
C VAL A 45 0.97 7.87 3.42
N THR A 46 0.19 7.59 4.47
CA THR A 46 -1.02 8.35 4.80
C THR A 46 -0.74 9.57 5.70
N ALA A 47 0.44 9.63 6.33
CA ALA A 47 0.94 10.81 7.01
C ALA A 47 2.00 11.56 6.18
N GLY A 48 2.62 12.56 6.82
CA GLY A 48 3.88 13.15 6.36
C GLY A 48 3.88 13.68 4.93
N ALA A 49 4.92 13.30 4.17
CA ALA A 49 5.31 13.91 2.91
C ALA A 49 4.32 13.70 1.74
N CYS A 50 3.35 12.78 1.88
CA CYS A 50 2.35 12.49 0.84
C CYS A 50 1.06 13.32 0.95
N GLY A 51 1.05 14.47 1.64
CA GLY A 51 -0.14 15.28 1.91
C GLY A 51 -1.02 15.59 0.69
N CYS A 52 -0.44 15.83 -0.49
CA CYS A 52 -1.19 16.04 -1.74
C CYS A 52 -2.03 14.82 -2.15
N HIS A 53 -1.65 13.61 -1.75
CA HIS A 53 -2.35 12.36 -2.02
C HIS A 53 -3.37 12.00 -0.91
N ASN A 54 -3.43 12.78 0.16
CA ASN A 54 -4.21 12.51 1.37
C ASN A 54 -5.27 13.59 1.68
N ASN A 55 -5.31 14.68 0.89
CA ASN A 55 -6.11 15.86 1.20
C ASN A 55 -7.53 15.88 0.60
N CYS A 56 -7.95 14.86 -0.15
CA CYS A 56 -9.24 14.78 -0.87
C CYS A 56 -9.54 15.86 -1.92
N THR A 57 -8.70 16.89 -2.06
CA THR A 57 -9.01 18.09 -2.86
C THR A 57 -8.33 18.10 -4.21
N THR A 58 -7.26 17.34 -4.37
CA THR A 58 -6.46 17.30 -5.58
C THR A 58 -6.88 16.15 -6.51
N GLY A 59 -6.46 16.26 -7.77
CA GLY A 59 -6.66 15.23 -8.80
C GLY A 59 -5.56 14.18 -8.87
N GLN A 60 -4.59 14.18 -7.94
CA GLN A 60 -3.59 13.11 -7.87
C GLN A 60 -4.22 11.78 -7.46
N VAL A 61 -3.48 10.68 -7.62
CA VAL A 61 -3.90 9.42 -7.00
C VAL A 61 -4.08 9.63 -5.50
N ARG A 62 -5.13 9.04 -4.92
CA ARG A 62 -5.41 9.15 -3.50
C ARG A 62 -4.86 7.95 -2.77
N PHE A 63 -4.10 8.20 -1.70
CA PHE A 63 -3.67 7.18 -0.74
C PHE A 63 -4.62 7.14 0.46
N SER A 64 -5.17 8.31 0.82
CA SER A 64 -6.27 8.40 1.77
C SER A 64 -7.20 9.57 1.44
N CYS A 65 -8.39 9.54 2.02
CA CYS A 65 -9.29 10.67 2.08
C CYS A 65 -10.19 10.54 3.31
N LYS A 66 -10.12 11.52 4.23
CA LYS A 66 -10.78 11.44 5.55
C LYS A 66 -10.38 10.11 6.22
N ASP A 67 -11.37 9.33 6.68
CA ASP A 67 -11.15 8.06 7.38
C ASP A 67 -10.97 6.87 6.43
N THR A 68 -10.91 7.10 5.11
CA THR A 68 -10.74 6.04 4.11
C THR A 68 -9.29 5.97 3.64
N ILE A 69 -8.69 4.78 3.76
CA ILE A 69 -7.37 4.47 3.22
C ILE A 69 -7.53 3.59 1.99
N TYR A 70 -6.87 3.97 0.89
CA TYR A 70 -6.90 3.24 -0.38
C TYR A 70 -5.69 2.30 -0.45
N TYR A 71 -5.78 1.20 0.30
CA TYR A 71 -4.71 0.20 0.44
C TYR A 71 -4.16 -0.27 -0.91
N ASP A 72 -5.02 -0.61 -1.85
CA ASP A 72 -4.60 -1.07 -3.17
C ASP A 72 -3.90 0.03 -3.99
N ALA A 73 -4.31 1.30 -3.84
CA ALA A 73 -3.63 2.40 -4.52
C ALA A 73 -2.18 2.57 -4.03
N ILE A 74 -1.93 2.29 -2.75
CA ILE A 74 -0.59 2.36 -2.17
C ILE A 74 0.20 1.11 -2.56
N SER A 75 -0.34 -0.09 -2.32
CA SER A 75 0.36 -1.33 -2.64
C SER A 75 0.71 -1.42 -4.12
N SER A 76 -0.15 -0.92 -5.02
CA SER A 76 0.09 -1.00 -6.46
C SER A 76 1.26 -0.20 -7.00
N ARG A 77 1.81 0.67 -6.14
CA ARG A 77 2.91 1.58 -6.42
C ARG A 77 4.21 1.17 -5.76
N ALA A 78 4.22 0.04 -5.04
CA ALA A 78 5.40 -0.53 -4.38
C ALA A 78 6.59 -0.60 -5.36
N LEU A 79 6.42 -1.30 -6.48
CA LEU A 79 7.51 -1.49 -7.46
C LEU A 79 7.71 -0.29 -8.40
N SER A 80 6.61 0.31 -8.89
CA SER A 80 6.68 1.31 -9.96
C SER A 80 7.08 2.71 -9.48
N HIS A 81 6.87 3.02 -8.20
CA HIS A 81 7.08 4.38 -7.67
C HIS A 81 7.88 4.37 -6.37
N PHE A 82 7.38 3.67 -5.34
CA PHE A 82 8.02 3.71 -4.03
C PHE A 82 9.43 3.10 -4.05
N GLY A 83 9.62 1.98 -4.75
CA GLY A 83 10.93 1.36 -4.95
C GLY A 83 11.96 2.32 -5.56
N PRO A 84 11.70 2.94 -6.72
CA PRO A 84 12.58 3.96 -7.28
C PRO A 84 12.78 5.17 -6.35
N TRP A 85 11.73 5.71 -5.73
CA TRP A 85 11.82 6.92 -4.89
C TRP A 85 12.72 6.72 -3.67
N VAL A 86 12.59 5.60 -2.95
CA VAL A 86 13.45 5.33 -1.78
C VAL A 86 14.91 5.04 -2.14
N ASN A 87 15.21 4.90 -3.43
CA ASN A 87 16.55 4.67 -3.97
C ASN A 87 17.07 5.87 -4.79
N GLY A 88 16.53 7.06 -4.56
CA GLY A 88 17.02 8.32 -5.15
C GLY A 88 16.36 8.72 -6.47
N GLY A 89 15.30 8.01 -6.89
CA GLY A 89 14.43 8.44 -7.99
C GLY A 89 13.56 9.65 -7.62
N SER A 90 12.92 10.23 -8.64
CA SER A 90 12.11 11.45 -8.48
C SER A 90 10.61 11.18 -8.42
N HIS A 91 9.89 12.03 -7.68
CA HIS A 91 8.42 12.04 -7.68
C HIS A 91 7.87 12.48 -9.06
N PRO A 92 6.94 11.72 -9.67
CA PRO A 92 6.31 12.08 -10.93
C PRO A 92 5.37 13.26 -10.71
N GLY A 93 5.69 14.39 -11.35
CA GLY A 93 4.99 15.65 -11.19
C GLY A 93 5.78 16.73 -10.46
N GLY A 94 7.06 16.47 -10.14
CA GLY A 94 7.97 17.50 -9.64
C GLY A 94 7.71 17.94 -8.20
N GLY A 95 6.91 17.18 -7.44
CA GLY A 95 6.75 17.40 -6.01
C GLY A 95 8.03 17.01 -5.26
N ASN A 96 8.57 17.91 -4.44
CA ASN A 96 9.64 17.56 -3.52
C ASN A 96 9.04 16.81 -2.34
N ILE A 97 8.91 15.50 -2.48
CA ILE A 97 8.51 14.59 -1.40
C ILE A 97 9.76 13.81 -1.05
N ASP A 98 10.29 14.03 0.15
CA ASP A 98 11.38 13.22 0.66
C ASP A 98 10.95 12.53 1.95
N PHE A 99 10.73 11.22 1.86
CA PHE A 99 10.66 10.37 3.04
C PHE A 99 11.95 10.56 3.84
N ASN A 100 11.85 10.66 5.16
CA ASN A 100 13.04 10.72 5.98
C ASN A 100 13.85 9.41 5.86
N PRO A 101 15.14 9.38 6.25
CA PRO A 101 15.99 8.20 6.07
C PRO A 101 15.42 6.90 6.66
N ASN A 102 14.70 6.99 7.80
CA ASN A 102 14.10 5.83 8.44
C ASN A 102 12.86 5.34 7.67
N GLU A 103 12.01 6.25 7.20
CA GLU A 103 10.85 5.93 6.35
C GLU A 103 11.29 5.25 5.04
N LYS A 104 12.36 5.76 4.42
CA LYS A 104 12.98 5.12 3.23
C LYS A 104 13.44 3.70 3.53
N ALA A 105 14.05 3.46 4.69
CA ALA A 105 14.53 2.14 5.06
C ALA A 105 13.36 1.15 5.22
N ILE A 106 12.28 1.56 5.90
CA ILE A 106 11.07 0.74 6.09
C ILE A 106 10.43 0.40 4.74
N ILE A 107 10.22 1.40 3.88
CA ILE A 107 9.60 1.19 2.56
C ILE A 107 10.51 0.34 1.67
N ARG A 108 11.83 0.52 1.72
CA ARG A 108 12.78 -0.29 0.95
C ARG A 108 12.70 -1.76 1.36
N GLU A 109 12.67 -2.04 2.66
CA GLU A 109 12.54 -3.40 3.17
C GLU A 109 11.20 -4.02 2.76
N TRP A 110 10.10 -3.28 2.92
CA TRP A 110 8.79 -3.73 2.44
C TRP A 110 8.76 -4.06 0.95
N VAL A 111 9.37 -3.21 0.10
CA VAL A 111 9.47 -3.48 -1.34
C VAL A 111 10.36 -4.69 -1.63
N ALA A 112 11.45 -4.88 -0.87
CA ALA A 112 12.36 -6.01 -1.02
C ALA A 112 11.73 -7.36 -0.64
N GLN A 113 10.73 -7.36 0.25
CA GLN A 113 9.97 -8.57 0.59
C GLN A 113 9.19 -9.17 -0.59
N GLY A 114 8.98 -8.40 -1.67
CA GLY A 114 8.35 -8.88 -2.90
C GLY A 114 6.85 -9.13 -2.78
N GLN A 115 6.28 -9.68 -3.86
CA GLN A 115 4.84 -9.96 -3.92
C GLN A 115 4.50 -11.30 -3.22
N PRO A 116 3.33 -11.38 -2.55
CA PRO A 116 2.39 -10.30 -2.28
C PRO A 116 2.95 -9.36 -1.19
N PHE A 117 2.76 -8.05 -1.36
CA PHE A 117 3.24 -7.00 -0.44
C PHE A 117 2.49 -6.96 0.91
N ASP A 118 2.02 -8.13 1.37
CA ASP A 118 1.37 -8.42 2.64
C ASP A 118 0.40 -7.35 3.12
N ASP A 119 -0.71 -7.19 2.40
CA ASP A 119 -1.76 -6.27 2.81
C ASP A 119 -2.57 -6.78 4.02
N GLY A 120 -2.20 -7.93 4.59
CA GLY A 120 -2.80 -8.56 5.77
C GLY A 120 -4.29 -8.88 5.65
N ALA A 121 -4.91 -8.65 4.49
CA ALA A 121 -6.35 -8.82 4.33
C ALA A 121 -6.61 -10.11 3.58
N GLY A 122 -6.97 -11.16 4.32
CA GLY A 122 -7.69 -12.29 3.77
C GLY A 122 -8.97 -11.76 3.11
N CYS A 123 -8.91 -11.57 1.80
CA CYS A 123 -10.02 -11.03 1.04
C CYS A 123 -10.93 -12.18 0.63
N THR A 124 -12.21 -12.05 0.97
CA THR A 124 -13.24 -13.00 0.54
C THR A 124 -13.70 -12.61 -0.84
N VAL A 125 -13.36 -13.41 -1.84
CA VAL A 125 -13.88 -13.24 -3.19
C VAL A 125 -15.34 -13.71 -3.20
N PRO A 126 -16.29 -12.88 -3.66
CA PRO A 126 -17.69 -13.28 -3.78
C PRO A 126 -17.85 -14.52 -4.67
N THR A 127 -18.80 -15.39 -4.35
CA THR A 127 -19.10 -16.57 -5.18
C THR A 127 -19.56 -16.18 -6.58
N VAL A 128 -20.27 -15.06 -6.72
CA VAL A 128 -20.68 -14.46 -7.99
C VAL A 128 -20.03 -13.08 -8.08
N VAL A 129 -19.21 -12.89 -9.09
CA VAL A 129 -18.47 -11.66 -9.33
C VAL A 129 -18.96 -11.05 -10.64
N THR A 130 -19.39 -9.79 -10.61
CA THR A 130 -19.91 -9.06 -11.77
C THR A 130 -19.10 -7.80 -12.01
N TYR A 131 -19.09 -7.33 -13.26
CA TYR A 131 -18.34 -6.13 -13.62
C TYR A 131 -18.79 -4.92 -12.79
N THR A 132 -20.10 -4.65 -12.77
CA THR A 132 -20.63 -3.42 -12.17
C THR A 132 -20.46 -3.38 -10.66
N LYS A 133 -20.71 -4.51 -9.99
CA LYS A 133 -20.69 -4.59 -8.53
C LYS A 133 -19.28 -4.74 -7.96
N ASP A 134 -18.43 -5.53 -8.60
CA ASP A 134 -17.19 -6.01 -7.98
C ASP A 134 -15.95 -5.47 -8.69
N ILE A 135 -15.97 -5.38 -10.04
CA ILE A 135 -14.80 -4.92 -10.81
C ILE A 135 -14.72 -3.38 -10.89
N VAL A 136 -15.84 -2.69 -11.09
CA VAL A 136 -15.86 -1.23 -11.19
C VAL A 136 -15.36 -0.54 -9.92
N PRO A 137 -15.71 -0.98 -8.69
CA PRO A 137 -15.12 -0.41 -7.48
C PRO A 137 -13.61 -0.59 -7.40
N ILE A 138 -13.09 -1.77 -7.76
CA ILE A 138 -11.64 -2.01 -7.80
C ILE A 138 -10.98 -1.12 -8.85
N TYR A 139 -11.55 -1.03 -10.06
CA TYR A 139 -11.03 -0.13 -11.09
C TYR A 139 -10.96 1.31 -10.58
N ASN A 140 -12.02 1.82 -9.94
CA ASN A 140 -12.09 3.20 -9.47
C ASN A 140 -11.12 3.52 -8.32
N THR A 141 -10.71 2.52 -7.54
CA THR A 141 -9.86 2.72 -6.35
C THR A 141 -8.41 2.31 -6.57
N THR A 142 -8.15 1.30 -7.40
CA THR A 142 -6.83 0.72 -7.62
C THR A 142 -6.20 1.16 -8.94
N CYS A 143 -6.99 1.11 -10.02
CA CYS A 143 -6.48 1.28 -11.38
C CYS A 143 -6.61 2.73 -11.86
N LYS A 144 -7.71 3.40 -11.50
CA LYS A 144 -8.07 4.74 -11.96
C LYS A 144 -7.35 5.80 -11.14
N GLY A 145 -6.61 6.68 -11.82
CA GLY A 145 -6.00 7.84 -11.19
C GLY A 145 -4.73 8.34 -11.87
N GLY A 146 -4.47 9.64 -11.71
CA GLY A 146 -3.30 10.31 -12.26
C GLY A 146 -3.23 10.21 -13.78
N ALA A 147 -2.10 9.71 -14.28
CA ALA A 147 -1.81 9.51 -15.70
C ALA A 147 -1.81 8.03 -16.12
N CYS A 148 -2.30 7.11 -15.28
CA CYS A 148 -2.26 5.67 -15.57
C CYS A 148 -3.52 5.19 -16.31
N HIS A 149 -4.68 5.26 -15.66
CA HIS A 149 -5.97 4.95 -16.26
C HIS A 149 -7.03 5.95 -15.78
N GLY A 150 -7.89 6.40 -16.69
CA GLY A 150 -8.82 7.50 -16.45
C GLY A 150 -8.14 8.87 -16.21
N GLY A 151 -8.96 9.90 -15.96
CA GLY A 151 -8.45 11.27 -15.93
C GLY A 151 -8.00 11.70 -17.33
N ILE A 152 -6.69 11.95 -17.49
CA ILE A 152 -6.05 12.25 -18.78
C ILE A 152 -5.60 11.00 -19.55
N ALA A 153 -5.67 9.82 -18.92
CA ALA A 153 -5.26 8.55 -19.49
C ALA A 153 -6.46 7.72 -19.97
N PRO A 154 -6.26 6.64 -20.76
CA PRO A 154 -7.34 5.81 -21.24
C PRO A 154 -8.24 5.29 -20.10
N VAL A 155 -9.55 5.47 -20.24
CA VAL A 155 -10.54 4.85 -19.35
C VAL A 155 -10.62 3.36 -19.68
N LEU A 156 -10.58 2.50 -18.67
CA LEU A 156 -10.84 1.06 -18.81
C LEU A 156 -12.31 0.78 -18.51
N ASP A 157 -13.11 0.65 -19.57
CA ASP A 157 -14.50 0.20 -19.47
C ASP A 157 -14.59 -1.33 -19.66
N TYR A 158 -15.79 -1.88 -19.48
CA TYR A 158 -16.07 -3.30 -19.65
C TYR A 158 -15.53 -3.83 -20.98
N ASN A 159 -15.83 -3.15 -22.10
CA ASN A 159 -15.49 -3.64 -23.43
C ASN A 159 -13.96 -3.69 -23.60
N LYS A 160 -13.24 -2.70 -23.08
CA LYS A 160 -11.77 -2.67 -23.14
C LYS A 160 -11.12 -3.71 -22.25
N LEU A 161 -11.68 -3.98 -21.07
CA LEU A 161 -11.20 -5.05 -20.21
C LEU A 161 -11.41 -6.40 -20.91
N VAL A 162 -12.62 -6.67 -21.40
CA VAL A 162 -12.95 -7.91 -22.13
C VAL A 162 -12.07 -8.07 -23.37
N SER A 163 -11.87 -7.01 -24.16
CA SER A 163 -11.04 -7.08 -25.38
C SER A 163 -9.55 -7.28 -25.09
N ASN A 164 -9.10 -7.08 -23.86
CA ASN A 164 -7.70 -7.28 -23.42
C ASN A 164 -7.61 -8.38 -22.35
N GLN A 165 -8.50 -9.37 -22.40
CA GLN A 165 -8.56 -10.47 -21.44
C GLN A 165 -7.20 -11.16 -21.25
N ASP A 166 -6.44 -11.43 -22.31
CA ASP A 166 -5.15 -12.11 -22.21
C ASP A 166 -4.13 -11.32 -21.37
N LYS A 167 -4.11 -9.99 -21.55
CA LYS A 167 -3.24 -9.10 -20.76
C LYS A 167 -3.70 -9.05 -19.30
N LEU A 168 -5.01 -9.02 -19.06
CA LEU A 168 -5.58 -9.10 -17.72
C LEU A 168 -5.21 -10.42 -17.05
N ILE A 169 -5.35 -11.56 -17.71
CA ILE A 169 -4.98 -12.87 -17.17
C ILE A 169 -3.50 -12.90 -16.80
N ALA A 170 -2.61 -12.48 -17.71
CA ALA A 170 -1.17 -12.42 -17.44
C ALA A 170 -0.85 -11.51 -16.24
N MET A 171 -1.50 -10.36 -16.16
CA MET A 171 -1.34 -9.40 -15.07
C MET A 171 -1.85 -9.93 -13.74
N MET A 172 -3.03 -10.54 -13.69
CA MET A 172 -3.59 -11.07 -12.45
C MET A 172 -2.82 -12.29 -11.95
N ASN A 173 -2.41 -13.21 -12.84
CA ASN A 173 -1.64 -14.40 -12.47
C ASN A 173 -0.25 -14.06 -11.94
N SER A 174 0.32 -12.93 -12.36
CA SER A 174 1.65 -12.47 -11.94
C SER A 174 1.63 -11.46 -10.81
N GLY A 175 0.46 -11.13 -10.22
CA GLY A 175 0.37 -10.07 -9.21
C GLY A 175 0.70 -8.67 -9.78
N GLY A 176 0.68 -8.50 -11.09
CA GLY A 176 1.06 -7.28 -11.79
C GLY A 176 2.51 -7.20 -12.24
N ALA A 177 3.34 -8.21 -11.95
CA ALA A 177 4.75 -8.22 -12.36
C ALA A 177 4.92 -8.25 -13.90
N THR A 178 3.95 -8.80 -14.63
CA THR A 178 3.92 -8.83 -16.10
C THR A 178 2.51 -8.49 -16.63
N GLY A 179 2.34 -8.42 -17.95
CA GLY A 179 1.04 -8.23 -18.61
C GLY A 179 0.52 -6.79 -18.69
N HIS A 180 0.92 -5.90 -17.78
CA HIS A 180 0.59 -4.47 -17.87
C HIS A 180 1.46 -3.75 -18.91
N PRO A 181 0.89 -3.05 -19.91
CA PRO A 181 1.67 -2.38 -20.97
C PRO A 181 2.60 -1.26 -20.49
N GLY A 182 2.31 -0.65 -19.34
CA GLY A 182 3.12 0.40 -18.72
C GLY A 182 4.26 -0.15 -17.85
N GLY A 183 4.49 -1.46 -17.86
CA GLY A 183 5.52 -2.13 -17.05
C GLY A 183 4.98 -2.70 -15.74
N PRO A 184 5.87 -3.26 -14.90
CA PRO A 184 5.48 -3.93 -13.67
C PRO A 184 4.71 -3.02 -12.73
N ILE A 185 3.56 -3.51 -12.27
CA ILE A 185 2.78 -2.92 -11.19
C ILE A 185 2.69 -3.93 -10.04
N SER A 186 2.08 -3.51 -8.95
CA SER A 186 1.80 -4.40 -7.83
C SER A 186 0.30 -4.49 -7.66
N LEU A 187 -0.23 -5.66 -7.33
CA LEU A 187 -1.65 -5.84 -7.06
C LEU A 187 -1.79 -6.69 -5.82
N SER A 188 -2.77 -6.37 -4.97
CA SER A 188 -3.09 -7.24 -3.85
C SER A 188 -3.67 -8.55 -4.35
N THR A 189 -3.48 -9.60 -3.56
CA THR A 189 -4.09 -10.91 -3.83
C THR A 189 -5.62 -10.81 -3.92
N CYS A 190 -6.23 -9.84 -3.22
CA CYS A 190 -7.66 -9.60 -3.32
C CYS A 190 -8.09 -9.16 -4.72
N VAL A 191 -7.39 -8.16 -5.25
CA VAL A 191 -7.65 -7.63 -6.58
C VAL A 191 -7.44 -8.72 -7.61
N THR A 192 -6.31 -9.43 -7.55
CA THR A 192 -6.04 -10.48 -8.53
C THR A 192 -7.04 -11.60 -8.48
N ASN A 193 -7.38 -12.11 -7.30
CA ASN A 193 -8.34 -13.21 -7.16
C ASN A 193 -9.75 -12.80 -7.58
N THR A 194 -10.18 -11.56 -7.32
CA THR A 194 -11.50 -11.06 -7.75
C THR A 194 -11.59 -10.96 -9.26
N PHE A 195 -10.56 -10.43 -9.92
CA PHE A 195 -10.52 -10.40 -11.39
C PHE A 195 -10.42 -11.80 -12.00
N ILE A 196 -9.61 -12.70 -11.45
CA ILE A 196 -9.52 -14.10 -11.91
C ILE A 196 -10.88 -14.79 -11.78
N ALA A 197 -11.57 -14.62 -10.66
CA ALA A 197 -12.91 -15.18 -10.47
C ALA A 197 -13.92 -14.63 -11.48
N TRP A 198 -13.93 -13.31 -11.71
CA TRP A 198 -14.76 -12.69 -12.74
C TRP A 198 -14.48 -13.24 -14.15
N ILE A 199 -13.19 -13.37 -14.51
CA ILE A 199 -12.76 -13.94 -15.80
C ILE A 199 -13.23 -15.39 -15.93
N ASN A 200 -13.03 -16.22 -14.89
CA ASN A 200 -13.43 -17.62 -14.89
C ASN A 200 -14.95 -17.82 -14.94
N GLN A 201 -15.73 -16.82 -14.52
CA GLN A 201 -17.19 -16.80 -14.62
C GLN A 201 -17.69 -16.31 -16.00
N GLY A 202 -16.80 -16.06 -16.95
CA GLY A 202 -17.16 -15.57 -18.29
C GLY A 202 -17.36 -14.06 -18.36
N MET A 203 -16.78 -13.31 -17.41
CA MET A 203 -16.82 -11.85 -17.34
C MET A 203 -18.25 -11.26 -17.36
N PRO A 204 -19.18 -11.71 -16.49
CA PRO A 204 -20.55 -11.18 -16.48
C PRO A 204 -20.58 -9.69 -16.10
N LYS A 205 -21.56 -8.95 -16.66
CA LYS A 205 -21.73 -7.50 -16.42
C LYS A 205 -22.30 -7.16 -15.04
#